data_AF-A0A2D9RYF3-F1
#
_entry.id   AF-A0A2D9RYF3-F1
#
_cell.length_a   1.000
_cell.length_b   1.000
_cell.length_c   1.000
_cell.angle_alpha   90.00
_cell.angle_beta   90.00
_cell.angle_gamma   90.00
#
_symmetry.space_group_name_H-M   'P 1'
#
loop_
_entity.id
_entity.type
_entity.pdbx_description
1 polymer ?
#
loop_
_entity_poly.entity_id
_entity_poly.type
_entity_poly.pdbx_seq_one_letter_code
_entity_poly.pdbx_strand_id
1 'polypeptide(L)'
;MPADAEDEAFSATPSECIAAEQGDECVMSVSLNYPPLLNDKYCLTLNGEPLGCWPHTAMPGAMKVTLKEESELSLIRKQNTHHGSVMLTLRYRSAAKLRRRVRNPWSLF
;
A
#
# COMPACT_ATOMS: atom_id res chain seq x y z
N MET A 1 -7.27 20.73 20.65
CA MET A 1 -7.55 19.32 20.31
C MET A 1 -8.18 19.34 18.92
N PRO A 2 -7.45 19.08 17.83
CA PRO A 2 -8.10 18.94 16.54
C PRO A 2 -8.68 17.53 16.45
N ALA A 3 -9.97 17.47 16.17
CA ALA A 3 -10.63 16.29 15.67
C ALA A 3 -10.04 15.95 14.30
N ASP A 4 -9.49 14.75 14.15
CA ASP A 4 -9.37 14.13 12.84
C ASP A 4 -10.81 14.00 12.33
N ALA A 5 -11.16 14.86 11.38
CA ALA A 5 -12.32 14.63 10.55
C ALA A 5 -11.99 13.37 9.74
N GLU A 6 -12.41 12.22 10.25
CA GLU A 6 -12.64 11.03 9.45
C GLU A 6 -13.75 11.37 8.46
N ASP A 7 -13.40 12.16 7.44
CA ASP A 7 -14.01 12.07 6.13
C ASP A 7 -14.01 10.59 5.80
N GLU A 8 -15.20 10.01 5.61
CA GLU A 8 -15.37 8.66 5.09
C GLU A 8 -14.69 8.63 3.73
N ALA A 9 -13.38 8.38 3.75
CA ALA A 9 -12.48 8.48 2.64
C ALA A 9 -11.91 7.08 2.39
N PHE A 10 -11.78 6.76 1.11
CA PHE A 10 -11.18 5.50 0.68
C PHE A 10 -9.79 5.36 1.32
N SER A 11 -9.60 4.29 2.08
CA SER A 11 -8.37 4.02 2.83
C SER A 11 -7.89 2.60 2.58
N ALA A 12 -6.58 2.40 2.58
CA ALA A 12 -5.95 1.14 2.29
C ALA A 12 -4.94 0.81 3.40
N THR A 13 -5.01 -0.38 3.99
CA THR A 13 -4.17 -0.79 5.13
C THR A 13 -3.61 -2.20 4.92
N PRO A 14 -2.27 -2.39 4.96
CA PRO A 14 -1.23 -1.40 5.14
C PRO A 14 -0.98 -0.54 3.88
N SER A 15 -0.63 0.73 4.07
CA SER A 15 -0.17 1.62 3.01
C SER A 15 1.33 1.47 2.71
N GLU A 16 2.08 0.79 3.59
CA GLU A 16 3.52 0.60 3.45
C GLU A 16 3.84 -0.88 3.19
N CYS A 17 4.54 -1.17 2.09
CA CYS A 17 5.09 -2.49 1.78
C CYS A 17 6.58 -2.52 2.09
N ILE A 18 7.08 -3.57 2.75
CA ILE A 18 8.50 -3.70 3.06
C ILE A 18 9.11 -4.87 2.27
N ALA A 19 9.79 -4.55 1.16
CA ALA A 19 10.54 -5.52 0.35
C ALA A 19 11.88 -5.90 0.99
N ALA A 20 12.39 -7.09 0.68
CA ALA A 20 13.66 -7.59 1.21
C ALA A 20 14.88 -6.89 0.61
N GLU A 21 14.86 -6.64 -0.71
CA GLU A 21 15.97 -6.07 -1.47
C GLU A 21 15.47 -5.01 -2.46
N GLN A 22 16.35 -4.08 -2.85
CA GLN A 22 16.03 -3.03 -3.80
C GLN A 22 15.89 -3.62 -5.21
N GLY A 23 14.69 -3.50 -5.80
CA GLY A 23 14.34 -4.11 -7.09
C GLY A 23 13.53 -5.40 -6.99
N ASP A 24 13.21 -5.87 -5.78
CA ASP A 24 12.36 -7.04 -5.56
C ASP A 24 10.86 -6.68 -5.56
N GLU A 25 10.01 -7.58 -6.03
CA GLU A 25 8.56 -7.37 -6.11
C GLU A 25 7.91 -7.58 -4.74
N CYS A 26 7.33 -6.51 -4.17
CA CYS A 26 6.71 -6.58 -2.86
C CYS A 26 5.25 -7.02 -2.98
N VAL A 27 4.97 -8.28 -2.62
CA VAL A 27 3.60 -8.80 -2.55
C VAL A 27 3.04 -8.53 -1.17
N MET A 28 2.07 -7.62 -1.06
CA MET A 28 1.33 -7.40 0.18
C MET A 28 -0.17 -7.60 0.01
N SER A 29 -0.82 -8.03 1.10
CA SER A 29 -2.28 -8.08 1.16
C SER A 29 -2.76 -6.78 1.78
N VAL A 30 -3.42 -5.95 0.98
CA VAL A 30 -3.95 -4.66 1.40
C VAL A 30 -5.44 -4.81 1.65
N SER A 31 -5.87 -4.43 2.85
CA SER A 31 -7.27 -4.31 3.22
C SER A 31 -7.79 -2.95 2.76
N LEU A 32 -8.88 -2.95 2.00
CA LEU A 32 -9.48 -1.77 1.41
C LEU A 32 -10.72 -1.41 2.22
N ASN A 33 -10.72 -0.20 2.74
CA ASN A 33 -11.84 0.36 3.45
C ASN A 33 -12.49 1.41 2.56
N TYR A 34 -13.74 1.13 2.18
CA TYR A 34 -14.49 1.97 1.26
C TYR A 34 -15.47 2.84 2.04
N PRO A 35 -15.68 4.10 1.62
CA PRO A 35 -16.78 4.91 2.13
C PRO A 35 -18.13 4.33 1.67
N PRO A 36 -19.27 4.89 2.11
CA PRO A 36 -20.58 4.51 1.58
C PRO A 36 -20.61 4.67 0.06
N LEU A 37 -20.42 3.54 -0.64
CA LEU A 37 -20.40 3.48 -2.09
C LEU A 37 -21.84 3.49 -2.60
N LEU A 38 -22.08 4.29 -3.65
CA LEU A 38 -23.32 4.23 -4.40
C LEU A 38 -23.39 2.90 -5.17
N ASN A 39 -24.59 2.51 -5.59
CA ASN A 39 -24.82 1.23 -6.24
C ASN A 39 -24.31 1.23 -7.69
N ASP A 40 -23.00 1.19 -7.83
CA ASP A 40 -22.27 1.42 -9.07
C ASP A 40 -21.10 0.45 -9.23
N LYS A 41 -20.46 0.53 -10.41
CA LYS A 41 -19.23 -0.22 -10.71
C LYS A 41 -18.02 0.67 -10.44
N TYR A 42 -17.13 0.15 -9.60
CA TYR A 42 -15.89 0.78 -9.20
C TYR A 42 -14.70 0.00 -9.76
N CYS A 43 -13.69 0.73 -10.20
CA CYS A 43 -12.45 0.20 -10.75
C CYS A 43 -11.30 0.65 -9.86
N LEU A 44 -10.45 -0.30 -9.46
CA LEU A 44 -9.20 0.00 -8.78
C LEU A 44 -8.11 0.09 -9.84
N THR A 45 -7.38 1.19 -9.82
CA THR A 45 -6.22 1.43 -10.67
C THR A 45 -5.00 1.64 -9.80
N LEU A 46 -3.91 0.96 -10.12
CA LEU A 46 -2.63 1.10 -9.45
C LEU A 46 -1.64 1.73 -10.42
N ASN A 47 -1.17 2.93 -10.12
CA ASN A 47 -0.25 3.70 -10.98
C ASN A 47 -0.73 3.82 -12.43
N GLY A 48 -2.05 3.94 -12.64
CA GLY A 48 -2.68 3.99 -13.96
C GLY A 48 -3.00 2.62 -14.59
N GLU A 49 -2.52 1.50 -14.04
CA GLU A 49 -2.90 0.16 -14.48
C GLU A 49 -4.19 -0.31 -13.80
N PRO A 50 -5.25 -0.68 -14.55
CA PRO A 50 -6.47 -1.21 -13.97
C PRO A 50 -6.24 -2.61 -13.40
N LEU A 51 -6.29 -2.73 -12.07
CA LEU A 51 -6.23 -4.02 -11.37
C LEU A 51 -7.50 -4.85 -11.59
N GLY A 52 -8.65 -4.17 -11.63
CA GLY A 52 -9.93 -4.80 -11.82
C GLY A 52 -11.09 -3.88 -11.49
N CYS A 53 -12.28 -4.25 -11.97
CA CYS A 53 -13.49 -3.50 -11.71
C CYS A 53 -14.56 -4.39 -11.10
N TRP A 54 -15.02 -4.02 -9.92
CA TRP A 54 -16.03 -4.74 -9.16
C TRP A 54 -17.30 -3.90 -9.02
N PRO A 55 -18.49 -4.53 -9.01
CA PRO A 55 -19.69 -3.85 -8.54
C PRO A 55 -19.59 -3.60 -7.04
N HIS A 56 -20.24 -2.54 -6.55
CA HIS A 56 -20.36 -2.20 -5.12
C HIS A 56 -20.66 -3.43 -4.22
N THR A 57 -21.53 -4.33 -4.67
CA THR A 57 -21.95 -5.51 -3.91
C THR A 57 -20.91 -6.64 -3.84
N ALA A 58 -19.89 -6.62 -4.69
CA ALA A 58 -18.87 -7.67 -4.76
C ALA A 58 -17.46 -7.08 -4.61
N MET A 59 -17.35 -5.96 -3.90
CA MET A 59 -16.09 -5.26 -3.76
C MET A 59 -15.18 -5.99 -2.77
N PRO A 60 -13.95 -6.36 -3.15
CA PRO A 60 -13.05 -7.09 -2.28
C PRO A 60 -12.59 -6.19 -1.13
N GLY A 61 -12.80 -6.64 0.11
CA GLY A 61 -12.30 -5.97 1.31
C GLY A 61 -10.79 -6.17 1.53
N ALA A 62 -10.19 -7.16 0.87
CA ALA A 62 -8.75 -7.35 0.85
C ALA A 62 -8.29 -7.84 -0.52
N MET A 63 -7.17 -7.33 -1.00
CA MET A 63 -6.57 -7.77 -2.25
C MET A 63 -5.05 -7.90 -2.13
N LYS A 64 -4.48 -8.82 -2.89
CA LYS A 64 -3.03 -8.94 -3.03
C LYS A 64 -2.56 -7.95 -4.09
N VAL A 65 -1.68 -7.05 -3.69
CA VAL A 65 -1.07 -6.05 -4.54
C VAL A 65 0.42 -6.37 -4.65
N THR A 66 0.94 -6.30 -5.86
CA THR A 66 2.38 -6.45 -6.11
C THR A 66 2.94 -5.09 -6.46
N LEU A 67 3.78 -4.53 -5.59
CA LEU A 67 4.41 -3.23 -5.77
C LEU A 67 5.86 -3.40 -6.23
N LYS A 68 6.21 -2.75 -7.34
CA LYS A 68 7.58 -2.64 -7.85
C LYS A 68 8.21 -1.28 -7.49
N GLU A 69 7.37 -0.27 -7.30
CA GLU A 69 7.72 1.10 -6.99
C GLU A 69 6.61 1.77 -6.18
N GLU A 70 6.85 2.99 -5.69
CA GLU A 70 5.83 3.81 -5.03
C GLU A 70 4.65 4.01 -5.99
N SER A 71 3.47 3.52 -5.62
CA SER A 71 2.33 3.44 -6.52
C SER A 71 1.12 4.09 -5.88
N GLU A 72 0.38 4.88 -6.66
CA GLU A 72 -0.91 5.42 -6.22
C GLU A 72 -2.02 4.41 -6.53
N LEU A 73 -2.78 4.00 -5.51
CA LEU A 73 -3.98 3.21 -5.67
C LEU A 73 -5.19 4.14 -5.71
N SER A 74 -5.78 4.29 -6.88
CA SER A 74 -6.96 5.14 -7.11
C SER A 74 -8.22 4.32 -7.31
N LEU A 75 -9.31 4.81 -6.74
CA LEU A 75 -10.65 4.28 -6.88
C LEU A 75 -11.44 5.15 -7.88
N ILE A 76 -11.70 4.57 -9.05
CA ILE A 76 -12.36 5.25 -10.17
C ILE A 76 -13.77 4.67 -10.36
N ARG A 77 -14.79 5.53 -10.42
CA ARG A 77 -16.13 5.12 -10.84
C ARG A 77 -16.24 5.10 -12.37
N LYS A 78 -17.11 4.26 -12.93
CA LYS A 78 -17.35 4.09 -14.39
C LYS A 78 -17.50 5.38 -15.22
N GLN A 79 -17.81 6.52 -14.61
CA GLN A 79 -17.88 7.85 -15.24
C GLN A 79 -16.57 8.66 -15.16
N ASN A 80 -15.44 8.00 -14.87
CA ASN A 80 -14.13 8.63 -14.66
C ASN A 80 -14.11 9.63 -13.48
N THR A 81 -15.08 9.51 -12.58
CA THR A 81 -15.12 10.31 -11.36
C THR A 81 -14.20 9.67 -10.33
N HIS A 82 -13.13 10.38 -9.99
CA HIS A 82 -12.18 9.99 -8.96
C HIS A 82 -12.87 10.04 -7.59
N HIS A 83 -12.97 8.90 -6.92
CA HIS A 83 -13.66 8.80 -5.62
C HIS A 83 -12.69 8.87 -4.44
N GLY A 84 -11.42 8.54 -4.67
CA GLY A 84 -10.35 8.63 -3.67
C GLY A 84 -9.09 7.92 -4.16
N SER A 85 -7.94 8.36 -3.67
CA SER A 85 -6.65 7.69 -3.90
C SER A 85 -5.90 7.52 -2.59
N VAL A 86 -5.14 6.44 -2.52
CA VAL A 86 -4.25 6.13 -1.40
C VAL A 86 -2.87 5.85 -1.96
N MET A 87 -1.87 6.54 -1.43
CA MET A 87 -0.49 6.32 -1.83
C MET A 87 0.07 5.08 -1.12
N LEU A 88 0.53 4.11 -1.90
CA LEU A 88 1.20 2.92 -1.39
C LEU A 88 2.71 3.14 -1.50
N THR A 89 3.39 3.21 -0.36
CA THR A 89 4.84 3.41 -0.30
C THR A 89 5.57 2.08 -0.22
N LEU A 90 6.58 1.92 -1.07
CA LEU A 90 7.46 0.77 -1.06
C LEU A 90 8.73 1.12 -0.29
N ARG A 91 8.91 0.49 0.88
CA ARG A 91 10.15 0.54 1.65
C ARG A 91 10.96 -0.71 1.44
N TYR A 92 12.27 -0.57 1.53
CA TYR A 92 13.19 -1.70 1.52
C TYR A 92 13.68 -1.96 2.94
N ARG A 93 13.76 -3.23 3.34
CA ARG A 93 14.58 -3.63 4.48
C ARG A 93 16.01 -3.30 4.12
N SER A 94 16.45 -2.10 4.50
CA SER A 94 17.87 -1.81 4.55
C SER A 94 18.46 -2.89 5.46
N ALA A 95 19.27 -3.77 4.87
CA ALA A 95 20.07 -4.71 5.63
C ALA A 95 20.93 -3.84 6.53
N ALA A 96 20.47 -3.62 7.77
CA ALA A 96 21.19 -2.89 8.78
C ALA A 96 22.51 -3.64 8.89
N LYS A 97 23.56 -3.09 8.28
CA LYS A 97 24.91 -3.63 8.27
C LYS A 97 25.16 -4.08 9.69
N LEU A 98 25.11 -5.39 9.90
CA LEU A 98 25.35 -6.03 11.18
C LEU A 98 26.70 -5.46 11.59
N ARG A 99 26.70 -4.50 12.53
CA ARG A 99 27.93 -3.86 12.99
C ARG A 99 28.74 -5.01 13.54
N ARG A 100 29.70 -5.51 12.74
CA ARG A 100 30.73 -6.43 13.21
C ARG A 100 31.30 -5.71 14.43
N ARG A 101 30.99 -6.18 15.63
CA ARG A 101 31.77 -5.82 16.80
C ARG A 101 33.16 -6.32 16.44
N VAL A 102 34.02 -5.40 16.01
CA VAL A 102 35.45 -5.62 15.96
C VAL A 102 35.79 -5.92 17.41
N ARG A 103 35.88 -7.22 17.74
CA ARG A 103 36.42 -7.65 19.04
C ARG A 103 37.82 -7.07 19.05
N ASN A 104 38.01 -6.06 19.88
CA ASN A 104 39.28 -5.41 20.09
C ASN A 104 40.31 -6.51 20.45
N PRO A 105 41.40 -6.68 19.69
CA PRO A 105 42.33 -7.80 19.89
C PRO A 105 43.29 -7.61 21.08
N TRP A 106 43.03 -6.65 21.98
CA TRP A 106 43.95 -6.35 23.07
C TRP A 106 43.48 -6.96 24.38
N SER A 107 44.06 -8.12 24.72
CA SER A 107 44.66 -8.35 26.04
C SER A 107 45.33 -9.74 26.03
N LEU A 108 46.63 -9.76 25.70
CA LEU A 108 47.55 -10.78 26.18
C LEU A 108 47.95 -10.34 27.59
N PHE A 109 47.47 -11.06 28.60
CA PHE A 109 48.08 -11.08 29.93
C PHE A 109 49.04 -12.27 29.99
#